data_AF-A0A830B7S0-F1
#
_entry.id   AF-A0A830B7S0-F1
#
_cell.length_a   1.000
_cell.length_b   1.000
_cell.length_c   1.000
_cell.angle_alpha   90.00
_cell.angle_beta   90.00
_cell.angle_gamma   90.00
#
_symmetry.space_group_name_H-M   'P 1'
#
loop_
_entity.id
_entity.type
_entity.pdbx_description
1 polymer ?
#
loop_
_entity_poly.entity_id
_entity_poly.type
_entity_poly.pdbx_seq_one_letter_code
_entity_poly.pdbx_strand_id
1 'polypeptide(L)' 'MKLVLPVPAFNVINGGSHAGNKLVMQEFIILPTGAPSFKEAMKMVLKCTTL' A
#
# COMPACT_ATOMS: atom_id res chain seq x y z
N MET A 1 17.31 -23.55 0.97
CA MET A 1 16.26 -22.71 1.58
C MET A 1 15.77 -21.73 0.52
N LYS A 2 14.47 -21.63 0.27
CA LYS A 2 13.90 -20.72 -0.75
C LYS A 2 13.57 -19.38 -0.09
N LEU A 3 14.15 -18.29 -0.59
CA LEU A 3 13.80 -16.94 -0.14
C LEU A 3 12.57 -16.45 -0.90
N VAL A 4 11.66 -15.80 -0.20
CA VAL A 4 10.41 -15.25 -0.75
C VAL A 4 10.26 -13.82 -0.24
N LEU A 5 9.96 -12.90 -1.17
CA LEU A 5 9.62 -11.52 -0.81
C LEU A 5 8.12 -11.43 -0.51
N PRO A 6 7.71 -10.73 0.56
CA PRO A 6 6.30 -10.58 0.89
C PRO A 6 5.61 -9.63 -0.10
N VAL A 7 4.27 -9.70 -0.15
CA VAL A 7 3.48 -8.65 -0.78
C VAL A 7 3.63 -7.38 0.07
N PRO A 8 4.10 -6.25 -0.49
CA PRO A 8 4.20 -5.01 0.24
C PRO A 8 2.81 -4.42 0.55
N ALA A 9 2.64 -3.89 1.76
CA ALA A 9 1.46 -3.17 2.19
C ALA A 9 1.74 -1.67 2.18
N PHE A 10 1.01 -0.90 1.37
CA PHE A 10 1.21 0.54 1.25
C PHE A 10 0.07 1.29 1.88
N ASN A 11 0.35 1.98 2.99
CA ASN A 11 -0.58 2.96 3.55
C ASN A 11 -0.64 4.18 2.62
N VAL A 12 -1.83 4.48 2.11
CA VAL A 12 -2.06 5.56 1.14
C VAL A 12 -2.95 6.68 1.68
N ILE A 13 -3.81 6.39 2.67
CA ILE A 13 -4.65 7.40 3.33
C ILE A 13 -4.68 7.10 4.82
N ASN A 14 -4.39 8.14 5.60
CA ASN A 14 -4.54 8.12 7.05
C ASN A 14 -5.86 8.78 7.47
N GLY A 15 -6.48 8.21 8.51
CA GLY A 15 -7.63 8.77 9.21
C GLY A 15 -7.51 8.53 10.71
N GLY A 16 -8.61 8.67 11.43
CA GLY A 16 -8.70 8.48 12.87
C GLY A 16 -7.68 9.33 13.63
N SER A 17 -7.05 8.72 14.63
CA SER A 17 -6.02 9.36 15.45
C SER A 17 -4.77 9.76 14.68
N HIS A 18 -4.55 9.23 13.47
CA HIS A 18 -3.35 9.50 12.67
C HIS A 18 -3.46 10.76 11.80
N ALA A 19 -4.66 11.28 11.53
CA ALA A 19 -4.82 12.40 10.57
C ALA A 19 -5.79 13.52 10.99
N GLY A 20 -6.50 13.39 12.11
CA GLY A 20 -7.34 14.49 12.66
C GLY A 20 -8.45 14.99 11.73
N ASN A 21 -8.81 14.19 10.72
CA ASN A 21 -9.84 14.49 9.74
C ASN A 21 -11.13 13.73 10.07
N LYS A 22 -12.18 13.88 9.25
CA LYS A 22 -13.49 13.22 9.48
C LYS A 22 -13.49 11.71 9.15
N LEU A 23 -12.38 11.17 8.63
CA LEU A 23 -12.29 9.76 8.27
C LEU A 23 -12.06 8.95 9.54
N VAL A 24 -13.04 8.12 9.92
CA VAL A 24 -12.98 7.35 11.18
C VAL A 24 -12.00 6.18 11.14
N MET A 25 -11.77 5.60 9.96
CA MET A 25 -10.84 4.49 9.77
C MET A 25 -9.40 4.99 9.76
N GLN A 26 -8.50 4.26 10.44
CA GLN A 26 -7.14 4.71 10.71
C GLN A 26 -6.22 4.65 9.49
N GLU A 27 -6.29 3.57 8.71
CA GLU A 27 -5.42 3.35 7.56
C GLU A 27 -6.19 2.71 6.41
N PHE A 28 -5.93 3.19 5.19
CA PHE A 28 -6.36 2.56 3.96
C PHE A 28 -5.12 2.10 3.22
N ILE A 29 -5.05 0.80 2.99
CA ILE A 29 -3.85 0.12 2.50
C ILE A 29 -4.11 -0.47 1.11
N ILE A 30 -3.15 -0.29 0.20
CA ILE A 30 -3.13 -0.97 -1.10
C ILE A 30 -2.19 -2.18 -1.04
N LEU A 31 -2.68 -3.31 -1.54
CA LEU A 31 -1.94 -4.57 -1.67
C LEU A 31 -1.86 -4.99 -3.16
N PRO A 32 -0.70 -4.88 -3.81
CA PRO A 32 -0.53 -5.25 -5.22
C PRO A 32 -0.32 -6.76 -5.38
N THR A 33 -1.33 -7.56 -5.06
CA THR A 33 -1.24 -9.04 -5.06
C THR A 33 -1.04 -9.66 -6.45
N GLY A 34 -1.35 -8.92 -7.52
CA GLY A 34 -1.17 -9.36 -8.91
C GLY A 34 0.20 -9.04 -9.52
N ALA A 35 1.12 -8.42 -8.79
CA ALA A 35 2.43 -8.04 -9.33
C ALA A 35 3.35 -9.25 -9.53
N PRO A 36 4.04 -9.38 -10.69
CA PRO A 36 4.93 -10.52 -10.94
C PRO A 36 6.27 -10.45 -10.19
N SER A 37 6.58 -9.32 -9.54
CA SER A 37 7.77 -9.13 -8.71
C SER A 37 7.57 -7.99 -7.72
N PHE A 38 8.41 -7.93 -6.68
CA PHE A 38 8.41 -6.83 -5.73
C PHE A 38 8.65 -5.46 -6.41
N LYS A 39 9.53 -5.42 -7.42
CA LYS A 39 9.78 -4.20 -8.21
C LYS A 39 8.53 -3.74 -8.96
N GLU A 40 7.79 -4.66 -9.58
CA GLU A 40 6.54 -4.33 -10.27
C GLU A 40 5.43 -3.93 -9.27
N ALA A 41 5.39 -4.53 -8.08
CA ALA A 41 4.49 -4.12 -7.00
C ALA A 41 4.70 -2.64 -6.61
N MET A 42 5.96 -2.21 -6.45
CA MET A 42 6.31 -0.81 -6.18
C MET A 42 5.83 0.13 -7.31
N LYS A 43 6.04 -0.25 -8.58
CA LYS A 43 5.60 0.55 -9.74
C LYS A 43 4.08 0.64 -9.84
N MET A 44 3.37 -0.46 -9.59
CA MET A 44 1.91 -0.48 -9.62
C MET A 44 1.34 0.52 -8.61
N VAL A 45 1.81 0.47 -7.36
CA VAL A 45 1.33 1.41 -6.34
C VAL A 45 1.72 2.84 -6.64
N LEU A 46 2.95 3.10 -7.10
CA LEU A 46 3.37 4.44 -7.52
C LEU A 46 2.43 5.03 -8.57
N LYS A 47 2.01 4.25 -9.57
CA LYS A 47 1.04 4.69 -10.59
C LYS A 47 -0.35 5.00 -10.01
N CYS A 48 -0.79 4.28 -8.99
CA CYS A 48 -2.08 4.52 -8.34
C CYS A 48 -2.08 5.76 -7.44
N THR A 49 -0.93 6.14 -6.87
CA THR A 49 -0.82 7.26 -5.92
C THR A 49 -0.36 8.57 -6.56
N THR A 50 0.19 8.52 -7.77
CA THR A 50 0.57 9.73 -8.51
C THR A 50 -0.64 10.16 -9.33
N LEU A 51 -1.33 11.21 -8.89
CA LEU A 51 -2.29 11.95 -9.71
C LEU A 51 -1.53 12.93 -10.62
#